data_AF-A0A6N8YYS8-F1
#
_entry.id   AF-A0A6N8YYS8-F1
#
_cell.length_a   1.000
_cell.length_b   1.000
_cell.length_c   1.000
_cell.angle_alpha   90.00
_cell.angle_beta   90.00
_cell.angle_gamma   90.00
#
_symmetry.space_group_name_H-M   'P 1'
#
loop_
_entity.id
_entity.type
_entity.pdbx_description
1 polymer ?
#
loop_
_entity_poly.entity_id
_entity_poly.type
_entity_poly.pdbx_seq_one_letter_code
_entity_poly.pdbx_strand_id
1 'polypeptide(L)'
;MHVPEKISPTGLADYLDTMCKSVFQSGISWRVVESKWPGVREAMQGFEPEIVASLGEPELDELAQDSRMIRHRRKLSAICHNAQRMLDLAAEHGSFEAYLRSHGSFEATVQSIRKEFKYMGDAGTYHFLYTVGEDVPPYDVWCATHERKGR
;
A
#
# COMPACT_ATOMS: atom_id res chain seq x y z
N MET A 1 17.66 7.88 3.44
CA MET A 1 16.37 7.22 3.21
C MET A 1 16.07 6.39 4.47
N HIS A 2 14.85 6.46 5.04
CA HIS A 2 14.52 5.71 6.27
C HIS A 2 14.12 4.28 5.89
N VAL A 3 14.76 3.29 6.52
CA VAL A 3 14.42 1.87 6.33
C VAL A 3 13.04 1.64 6.94
N PRO A 4 12.03 1.20 6.17
CA PRO A 4 10.73 0.86 6.72
C PRO A 4 10.84 -0.27 7.75
N GLU A 5 10.05 -0.20 8.81
CA GLU A 5 9.96 -1.29 9.78
C GLU A 5 9.17 -2.45 9.16
N LYS A 6 9.67 -3.68 9.29
CA LYS A 6 8.98 -4.87 8.77
C LYS A 6 7.88 -5.30 9.72
N ILE A 7 6.81 -5.84 9.15
CA ILE A 7 5.70 -6.46 9.87
C ILE A 7 5.56 -7.93 9.46
N SER A 8 4.81 -8.69 10.24
CA SER A 8 4.31 -10.01 9.85
C SER A 8 2.79 -9.91 9.68
N PRO A 9 2.29 -9.76 8.43
CA PRO A 9 0.87 -9.62 8.19
C PRO A 9 0.09 -10.82 8.74
N THR A 10 -0.99 -10.53 9.46
CA THR A 10 -1.90 -11.54 10.04
C THR A 10 -3.19 -11.67 9.25
N GLY A 11 -3.49 -10.68 8.39
CA GLY A 11 -4.64 -10.67 7.52
C GLY A 11 -4.54 -9.59 6.44
N LEU A 12 -5.58 -9.50 5.61
CA LEU A 12 -5.62 -8.54 4.50
C LEU A 12 -5.58 -7.07 4.95
N ALA A 13 -6.08 -6.77 6.15
CA ALA A 13 -6.03 -5.42 6.71
C ALA A 13 -4.59 -4.90 6.85
N ASP A 14 -3.64 -5.75 7.27
CA ASP A 14 -2.22 -5.38 7.39
C ASP A 14 -1.58 -5.06 6.03
N TYR A 15 -1.94 -5.83 5.00
CA TYR A 15 -1.51 -5.58 3.63
C TYR A 15 -2.10 -4.28 3.08
N LEU A 16 -3.40 -4.06 3.27
CA LEU A 16 -4.09 -2.87 2.77
C LEU A 16 -3.58 -1.60 3.44
N ASP A 17 -3.38 -1.63 4.76
CA ASP A 17 -2.77 -0.56 5.54
C ASP A 17 -1.37 -0.20 5.00
N THR A 18 -0.49 -1.19 4.87
CA THR A 18 0.88 -0.97 4.38
C THR A 18 0.90 -0.41 2.94
N MET A 19 0.02 -0.94 2.07
CA MET A 19 -0.13 -0.47 0.70
C MET A 19 -0.64 0.97 0.67
N CYS A 20 -1.67 1.28 1.47
CA CYS A 20 -2.23 2.61 1.60
C CYS A 20 -1.17 3.64 2.04
N LYS A 21 -0.33 3.26 3.01
CA LYS A 21 0.78 4.11 3.48
C LYS A 21 1.73 4.44 2.35
N SER A 22 2.11 3.43 1.57
CA SER A 22 2.97 3.60 0.39
C SER A 22 2.34 4.52 -0.66
N VAL A 23 1.03 4.40 -0.90
CA VAL A 23 0.27 5.29 -1.79
C VAL A 23 0.29 6.73 -1.30
N PHE A 24 0.13 6.99 0.00
CA PHE A 24 0.17 8.36 0.53
C PHE A 24 1.57 8.97 0.58
N GLN A 25 2.60 8.16 0.83
CA GLN A 25 4.00 8.61 0.80
C GLN A 25 4.47 9.03 -0.60
N SER A 26 3.75 8.66 -1.67
CA SER A 26 4.02 9.20 -3.01
C SER A 26 3.71 10.71 -3.07
N GLY A 27 4.74 11.55 -2.96
CA GLY A 27 4.64 13.01 -3.03
C GLY A 27 4.39 13.73 -1.71
N ILE A 28 4.47 13.04 -0.57
CA ILE A 28 4.39 13.63 0.78
C ILE A 28 5.58 13.14 1.59
N SER A 29 6.15 14.01 2.44
CA SER A 29 7.22 13.63 3.35
C SER A 29 6.78 12.46 4.26
N TRP A 30 7.61 11.41 4.34
CA TRP A 30 7.33 10.25 5.17
C TRP A 30 6.97 10.63 6.61
N ARG A 31 7.66 11.61 7.21
CA ARG A 31 7.39 12.09 8.58
C ARG A 31 5.97 12.61 8.77
N VAL A 32 5.42 13.27 7.75
CA VAL A 32 4.06 13.81 7.78
C VAL A 32 3.03 12.68 7.66
N VAL A 33 3.34 11.66 6.88
CA VAL A 33 2.47 10.47 6.77
C VAL A 33 2.48 9.69 8.08
N GLU A 34 3.66 9.43 8.65
CA GLU A 34 3.80 8.73 9.94
C GLU A 34 3.04 9.42 11.07
N SER A 35 3.18 10.75 11.19
CA SER A 35 2.52 11.48 12.28
C SER A 35 0.98 11.46 12.19
N LYS A 36 0.43 11.32 10.98
CA LYS A 36 -1.02 11.20 10.75
C LYS A 36 -1.53 9.76 10.79
N TRP A 37 -0.64 8.76 10.67
CA TRP A 37 -1.04 7.38 10.41
C TRP A 37 -2.00 6.77 11.45
N PRO A 38 -1.85 7.03 12.77
CA PRO A 38 -2.83 6.55 13.75
C PRO A 38 -4.25 7.05 13.46
N GLY A 39 -4.41 8.34 13.14
CA GLY A 39 -5.71 8.92 12.79
C GLY A 39 -6.25 8.43 11.44
N VAL A 40 -5.36 8.16 10.47
CA VAL A 40 -5.75 7.55 9.20
C VAL A 40 -6.28 6.13 9.41
N ARG A 41 -5.61 5.32 10.24
CA ARG A 41 -6.05 3.95 10.56
C ARG A 41 -7.43 3.95 11.21
N GLU A 42 -7.69 4.86 12.14
CA GLU A 42 -9.00 5.00 12.78
C GLU A 42 -10.08 5.39 11.76
N ALA A 43 -9.83 6.40 10.93
CA ALA A 43 -10.79 6.88 9.94
C ALA A 43 -11.09 5.83 8.85
N MET A 44 -10.11 4.99 8.51
CA MET A 44 -10.25 3.88 7.56
C MET A 44 -10.74 2.58 8.22
N GLN A 45 -11.28 2.64 9.44
CA GLN A 45 -11.84 1.51 10.18
C GLN A 45 -10.89 0.31 10.28
N GLY A 46 -9.63 0.58 10.63
CA GLY A 46 -8.61 -0.47 10.78
C GLY A 46 -8.11 -1.06 9.45
N PHE A 47 -8.53 -0.50 8.30
CA PHE A 47 -8.25 -1.03 6.97
C PHE A 47 -8.86 -2.40 6.68
N GLU A 48 -10.01 -2.72 7.27
CA GLU A 48 -10.76 -3.92 6.88
C GLU A 48 -11.15 -3.85 5.39
N PRO A 49 -10.63 -4.74 4.51
CA PRO A 49 -10.77 -4.55 3.08
C PRO A 49 -12.21 -4.58 2.58
N GLU A 50 -13.07 -5.39 3.20
CA GLU A 50 -14.50 -5.44 2.85
C GLU A 50 -15.19 -4.10 3.12
N ILE A 51 -14.88 -3.49 4.26
CA ILE A 51 -15.39 -2.16 4.62
C ILE A 51 -14.84 -1.13 3.65
N VAL A 52 -13.52 -1.09 3.46
CA VAL A 52 -12.87 -0.10 2.61
C VAL A 52 -13.30 -0.21 1.14
N ALA A 53 -13.48 -1.42 0.62
CA ALA A 53 -13.99 -1.65 -0.73
C ALA A 53 -15.43 -1.17 -0.91
N SER A 54 -16.24 -1.19 0.16
CA SER A 54 -17.64 -0.78 0.14
C SER A 54 -17.88 0.73 0.24
N LEU A 55 -16.84 1.53 0.54
CA LEU A 55 -16.97 2.98 0.69
C LEU A 55 -17.41 3.64 -0.63
N GLY A 56 -18.56 4.30 -0.60
CA GLY A 56 -19.14 5.01 -1.73
C GLY A 56 -18.62 6.44 -1.86
N GLU A 57 -19.13 7.14 -2.87
CA GLU A 57 -18.78 8.54 -3.12
C GLU A 57 -19.05 9.48 -1.93
N PRO A 58 -20.19 9.37 -1.20
CA PRO A 58 -20.45 10.21 -0.03
C PRO A 58 -19.44 9.99 1.11
N GLU A 59 -19.15 8.73 1.45
CA GLU A 59 -18.19 8.40 2.50
C GLU A 59 -16.78 8.86 2.14
N LEU A 60 -16.41 8.73 0.85
CA LEU A 60 -15.14 9.22 0.35
C LEU A 60 -15.03 10.75 0.39
N ASP A 61 -16.12 11.47 0.17
CA ASP A 61 -16.17 12.93 0.30
C ASP A 61 -16.03 13.36 1.76
N GLU A 62 -16.69 12.67 2.69
CA GLU A 62 -16.52 12.88 4.14
C GLU A 62 -15.08 12.63 4.58
N LEU A 63 -14.50 11.48 4.20
CA LEU A 63 -13.10 11.15 4.50
C LEU A 63 -12.12 12.15 3.90
N ALA A 64 -12.42 12.74 2.74
CA ALA A 64 -11.60 13.77 2.13
C ALA A 64 -11.64 15.11 2.91
N GLN A 65 -12.64 15.33 3.75
CA GLN A 65 -12.72 16.49 4.65
C GLN A 65 -12.22 16.21 6.07
N ASP A 66 -12.12 14.93 6.47
CA ASP A 66 -11.63 14.55 7.80
C ASP A 66 -10.22 15.13 8.05
N SER A 67 -10.04 15.76 9.20
CA SER A 67 -8.76 16.37 9.61
C SER A 67 -7.70 15.35 10.03
N ARG A 68 -8.14 14.14 10.43
CA ARG A 68 -7.27 12.99 10.72
C ARG A 68 -6.61 12.48 9.44
N MET A 69 -7.32 12.55 8.32
CA MET A 69 -6.87 12.03 7.02
C MET A 69 -5.80 12.88 6.35
N ILE A 70 -5.14 12.26 5.37
CA ILE A 70 -4.42 12.95 4.30
C ILE A 70 -5.45 13.23 3.21
N ARG A 71 -5.89 14.49 3.12
CA ARG A 71 -7.04 14.94 2.30
C ARG A 71 -6.74 14.90 0.80
N HIS A 72 -6.78 13.70 0.22
CA HIS A 72 -6.51 13.48 -1.20
C HIS A 72 -7.54 12.50 -1.80
N ARG A 73 -8.70 13.03 -2.19
CA ARG A 73 -9.87 12.25 -2.64
C ARG A 73 -9.58 11.19 -3.71
N ARG A 74 -8.76 11.52 -4.73
CA ARG A 74 -8.39 10.56 -5.79
C ARG A 74 -7.59 9.35 -5.27
N LYS A 75 -6.79 9.56 -4.21
CA LYS A 75 -6.03 8.47 -3.58
C LYS A 75 -6.96 7.62 -2.73
N LEU A 76 -7.90 8.22 -2.00
CA LEU A 76 -8.92 7.48 -1.26
C LEU A 76 -9.74 6.55 -2.17
N SER A 77 -10.25 7.07 -3.28
CA SER A 77 -10.96 6.26 -4.28
C SER A 77 -10.09 5.12 -4.83
N ALA A 78 -8.81 5.37 -5.07
CA ALA A 78 -7.86 4.33 -5.46
C ALA A 78 -7.62 3.27 -4.37
N ILE A 79 -7.64 3.64 -3.09
CA ILE A 79 -7.54 2.68 -1.98
C ILE A 79 -8.76 1.77 -1.93
N CYS A 80 -9.98 2.26 -2.19
CA CYS A 80 -11.16 1.40 -2.31
C CYS A 80 -11.04 0.40 -3.46
N HIS A 81 -10.58 0.85 -4.63
CA HIS A 81 -10.27 -0.05 -5.74
C HIS A 81 -9.23 -1.10 -5.34
N ASN A 82 -8.16 -0.68 -4.66
CA ASN A 82 -7.10 -1.58 -4.24
C ASN A 82 -7.58 -2.61 -3.20
N ALA A 83 -8.47 -2.21 -2.29
CA ALA A 83 -9.10 -3.10 -1.32
C ALA A 83 -9.91 -4.19 -2.01
N GLN A 84 -10.77 -3.81 -2.98
CA GLN A 84 -11.52 -4.78 -3.78
C GLN A 84 -10.58 -5.72 -4.53
N ARG A 85 -9.56 -5.18 -5.22
CA ARG A 85 -8.66 -6.02 -5.99
C ARG A 85 -7.86 -6.99 -5.12
N MET A 86 -7.49 -6.58 -3.91
CA MET A 86 -6.83 -7.44 -2.94
C MET A 86 -7.72 -8.61 -2.50
N LEU A 87 -9.02 -8.36 -2.27
CA LEU A 87 -10.00 -9.42 -1.97
C LEU A 87 -10.12 -10.41 -3.14
N ASP A 88 -10.26 -9.90 -4.37
CA ASP A 88 -10.38 -10.75 -5.57
C ASP A 88 -9.15 -11.65 -5.72
N LEU A 89 -7.95 -11.08 -5.63
CA LEU A 89 -6.69 -11.82 -5.76
C LEU A 89 -6.49 -12.84 -4.62
N ALA A 90 -6.89 -12.49 -3.39
CA ALA A 90 -6.87 -13.43 -2.28
C ALA A 90 -7.80 -14.61 -2.51
N ALA A 91 -8.99 -14.38 -3.09
CA ALA A 91 -9.92 -15.45 -3.45
C ALA A 91 -9.39 -16.32 -4.61
N GLU A 92 -8.82 -15.69 -5.65
CA GLU A 92 -8.24 -16.38 -6.82
C GLU A 92 -7.05 -17.29 -6.45
N HIS A 93 -6.22 -16.88 -5.49
CA HIS A 93 -5.00 -17.59 -5.09
C HIS A 93 -5.10 -18.33 -3.75
N GLY A 94 -6.25 -18.28 -3.08
CA GLY A 94 -6.48 -18.82 -1.74
C GLY A 94 -5.94 -17.96 -0.58
N SER A 95 -4.98 -17.07 -0.85
CA SER A 95 -4.58 -15.98 0.05
C SER A 95 -3.83 -14.90 -0.72
N PHE A 96 -3.73 -13.69 -0.14
CA PHE A 96 -2.96 -12.62 -0.78
C PHE A 96 -1.45 -12.86 -0.74
N GLU A 97 -0.94 -13.52 0.32
CA GLU A 97 0.46 -13.97 0.38
C GLU A 97 0.78 -14.95 -0.76
N ALA A 98 -0.10 -15.92 -1.02
CA ALA A 98 0.05 -16.86 -2.12
C ALA A 98 0.05 -16.15 -3.49
N TYR A 99 -0.77 -15.10 -3.65
CA TYR A 99 -0.71 -14.24 -4.84
C TYR A 99 0.67 -13.57 -4.99
N LEU A 100 1.18 -12.91 -3.95
CA LEU A 100 2.48 -12.22 -3.99
C LEU A 100 3.61 -13.17 -4.40
N ARG A 101 3.57 -14.42 -3.91
CA ARG A 101 4.59 -15.45 -4.17
C ARG A 101 4.39 -16.21 -5.50
N SER A 102 3.32 -15.94 -6.25
CA SER A 102 2.99 -16.67 -7.48
C SER A 102 3.84 -16.26 -8.71
N HIS A 103 4.59 -15.16 -8.64
CA HIS A 103 5.21 -14.55 -9.82
C HIS A 103 6.65 -15.00 -10.13
N GLY A 104 7.28 -15.80 -9.27
CA GLY A 104 8.59 -16.42 -9.50
C GLY A 104 9.82 -15.51 -9.41
N SER A 105 9.66 -14.17 -9.43
CA SER A 105 10.74 -13.22 -9.14
C SER A 105 10.22 -11.93 -8.50
N PHE A 106 11.11 -11.19 -7.86
CA PHE A 106 10.83 -9.85 -7.32
C PHE A 106 10.33 -8.89 -8.41
N GLU A 107 11.00 -8.85 -9.57
CA GLU A 107 10.64 -7.95 -10.67
C GLU A 107 9.26 -8.29 -11.24
N ALA A 108 8.94 -9.58 -11.40
CA ALA A 108 7.64 -10.02 -11.86
C ALA A 108 6.53 -9.64 -10.87
N THR A 109 6.80 -9.78 -9.56
CA THR A 109 5.90 -9.35 -8.48
C THR A 109 5.67 -7.83 -8.51
N VAL A 110 6.73 -7.04 -8.69
CA VAL A 110 6.63 -5.58 -8.84
C VAL A 110 5.76 -5.21 -10.05
N GLN A 111 5.97 -5.84 -11.21
CA GLN A 111 5.15 -5.57 -12.40
C GLN A 111 3.68 -5.93 -12.18
N SER A 112 3.42 -7.05 -11.51
CA SER A 112 2.07 -7.49 -11.15
C SER A 112 1.38 -6.45 -10.25
N ILE A 113 2.02 -6.05 -9.15
CA ILE A 113 1.44 -5.05 -8.23
C ILE A 113 1.15 -3.73 -8.94
N ARG A 114 2.09 -3.24 -9.75
CA ARG A 114 1.94 -1.98 -10.49
C ARG A 114 0.80 -2.02 -11.51
N LYS A 115 0.47 -3.21 -12.02
CA LYS A 115 -0.62 -3.42 -12.97
C LYS A 115 -1.97 -3.52 -12.25
N GLU A 116 -2.03 -4.28 -11.16
CA GLU A 116 -3.28 -4.59 -10.46
C GLU A 116 -3.71 -3.46 -9.49
N PHE A 117 -2.76 -2.70 -8.92
CA PHE A 117 -3.02 -1.71 -7.88
C PHE A 117 -2.71 -0.27 -8.33
N LYS A 118 -3.61 0.65 -7.97
CA LYS A 118 -3.51 2.08 -8.30
C LYS A 118 -2.52 2.77 -7.37
N TYR A 119 -1.80 3.77 -7.92
CA TYR A 119 -0.79 4.58 -7.22
C TYR A 119 0.38 3.79 -6.62
N MET A 120 0.60 2.55 -7.07
CA MET A 120 1.78 1.76 -6.75
C MET A 120 2.87 2.04 -7.78
N GLY A 121 3.73 3.01 -7.46
CA GLY A 121 4.96 3.28 -8.22
C GLY A 121 6.09 2.32 -7.85
N ASP A 122 7.24 2.45 -8.50
CA ASP A 122 8.39 1.56 -8.27
C ASP A 122 8.86 1.56 -6.80
N ALA A 123 9.16 2.74 -6.26
CA ALA A 123 9.56 2.91 -4.86
C ALA A 123 8.45 2.50 -3.88
N GLY A 124 7.19 2.89 -4.15
CA GLY A 124 6.07 2.51 -3.28
C GLY A 124 5.84 0.99 -3.24
N THR A 125 6.02 0.31 -4.37
CA THR A 125 5.89 -1.14 -4.46
C THR A 125 7.01 -1.85 -3.72
N TYR A 126 8.26 -1.38 -3.88
CA TYR A 126 9.38 -1.92 -3.13
C TYR A 126 9.18 -1.75 -1.61
N HIS A 127 8.81 -0.55 -1.16
CA HIS A 127 8.57 -0.27 0.26
C HIS A 127 7.46 -1.15 0.82
N PHE A 128 6.36 -1.33 0.07
CA PHE A 128 5.29 -2.23 0.43
C PHE A 128 5.80 -3.67 0.62
N LEU A 129 6.40 -4.26 -0.41
CA LEU A 129 6.90 -5.64 -0.39
C LEU A 129 7.94 -5.87 0.71
N TYR A 130 8.87 -4.92 0.89
CA TYR A 130 9.86 -4.95 1.96
C TYR A 130 9.22 -4.97 3.34
N THR A 131 8.21 -4.10 3.55
CA THR A 131 7.53 -3.94 4.83
C THR A 131 6.71 -5.17 5.19
N VAL A 132 6.01 -5.78 4.24
CA VAL A 132 5.22 -7.00 4.48
C VAL A 132 6.06 -8.28 4.56
N GLY A 133 7.39 -8.16 4.46
CA GLY A 133 8.32 -9.26 4.68
C GLY A 133 8.54 -10.17 3.46
N GLU A 134 8.17 -9.74 2.26
CA GLU A 134 8.45 -10.53 1.05
C GLU A 134 9.95 -10.55 0.73
N ASP A 135 10.33 -11.55 -0.07
CA ASP A 135 11.71 -11.69 -0.55
C ASP A 135 12.00 -10.62 -1.61
N VAL A 136 12.72 -9.59 -1.17
CA VAL A 136 13.09 -8.43 -1.98
C VAL A 136 14.58 -8.13 -1.80
N PRO A 137 15.22 -7.43 -2.75
CA PRO A 137 16.60 -6.98 -2.58
C PRO A 137 16.78 -6.20 -1.27
N PRO A 138 17.93 -6.33 -0.59
CA PRO A 138 18.24 -5.52 0.60
C PRO A 138 18.07 -4.01 0.35
N TYR A 139 17.64 -3.28 1.38
CA TYR A 139 17.25 -1.87 1.26
C TYR A 139 18.35 -0.98 0.69
N ASP A 140 19.55 -1.10 1.22
CA ASP A 140 20.75 -0.39 0.75
C ASP A 140 21.09 -0.72 -0.71
N VAL A 141 20.99 -1.99 -1.10
CA VAL A 141 21.23 -2.46 -2.48
C VAL A 141 20.17 -1.90 -3.44
N TRP A 142 18.90 -1.94 -3.05
CA TRP A 142 17.80 -1.39 -3.85
C TRP A 142 17.95 0.14 -4.00
N CYS A 143 18.24 0.86 -2.91
CA CYS A 143 18.49 2.30 -2.97
C CYS A 143 19.65 2.64 -3.92
N ALA A 144 20.79 1.95 -3.81
CA ALA A 144 21.97 2.22 -4.65
C ALA A 144 21.74 2.00 -6.16
N THR A 145 20.75 1.19 -6.53
CA THR A 145 20.36 0.93 -7.93
C THR A 145 19.33 1.92 -8.46
N HIS A 146 18.51 2.52 -7.58
CA HIS A 146 17.39 3.41 -7.97
C HIS A 146 17.69 4.89 -7.71
N GLU A 147 18.61 5.24 -6.80
CA GLU A 147 19.09 6.63 -6.60
C GLU A 147 19.86 7.16 -7.81
N ARG A 148 20.49 6.29 -8.61
CA ARG A 148 21.27 6.67 -9.80
C ARG A 148 20.43 7.10 -11.00
N LYS A 149 19.11 6.84 -11.00
CA LYS A 149 18.19 7.24 -12.09
C LYS A 149 17.51 8.61 -11.85
N GLY A 150 17.83 9.28 -10.74
CA GLY A 150 17.18 10.53 -10.31
C GLY A 150 18.09 11.76 -10.24
N ARG A 151 19.14 11.84 -11.07
CA ARG A 151 19.89 13.08 -11.34
C ARG A 151 19.82 13.45 -12.80
#